data_AF-A0A1A0H1U7-F1
#
_entry.id   AF-A0A1A0H1U7-F1
#
_cell.length_a   1.000
_cell.length_b   1.000
_cell.length_c   1.000
_cell.angle_alpha   90.00
_cell.angle_beta   90.00
_cell.angle_gamma   90.00
#
_symmetry.space_group_name_H-M   'P 1'
#
loop_
_entity.id
_entity.type
_entity.pdbx_description
1 polymer ?
#
loop_
_entity_poly.entity_id
_entity_poly.type
_entity_poly.pdbx_seq_one_letter_code
_entity_poly.pdbx_strand_id
1 'polypeptide(L)'
;LGALCVAVGVHEPTKGVNKDTKVQNNQLWISELGVIEQRYQKIHLFDINIPNGPILQESRSVEAGNKILCPFPVSDNAPGFKVGFSICYDIRFPELAARLRQMGANILTYPSAFTTKTGEAHWLELGRARAIDSQCYVVMAAQCGEHD
;
A
#
# COMPACT_ATOMS: atom_id res chain seq x y z
N LEU A 1 -26.49 -5.21 12.16
CA LEU A 1 -25.08 -4.82 12.34
C LEU A 1 -24.44 -4.90 10.97
N GLY A 2 -23.80 -3.82 10.51
CA GLY A 2 -23.19 -3.80 9.17
C GLY A 2 -21.99 -4.74 9.11
N ALA A 3 -21.80 -5.39 7.96
CA ALA A 3 -20.59 -6.13 7.61
C ALA A 3 -19.37 -5.20 7.74
N LEU A 4 -18.36 -5.58 8.53
CA LEU A 4 -17.11 -4.83 8.67
C LEU A 4 -15.97 -5.62 8.04
N CYS A 5 -15.40 -5.09 6.97
CA CYS A 5 -14.15 -5.57 6.40
C CYS A 5 -12.98 -4.74 6.93
N VAL A 6 -11.80 -5.36 7.04
CA VAL A 6 -10.59 -4.71 7.56
C VAL A 6 -9.48 -4.75 6.51
N ALA A 7 -8.92 -3.59 6.20
CA ALA A 7 -7.67 -3.47 5.46
C ALA A 7 -6.51 -3.21 6.44
N VAL A 8 -5.50 -4.08 6.45
CA VAL A 8 -4.38 -3.98 7.41
C VAL A 8 -3.03 -4.22 6.74
N GLY A 9 -2.04 -3.42 7.10
CA GLY A 9 -0.64 -3.65 6.73
C GLY A 9 0.06 -4.54 7.75
N VAL A 10 0.75 -5.58 7.29
CA VAL A 10 1.48 -6.54 8.13
C VAL A 10 2.80 -6.94 7.47
N HIS A 11 3.79 -7.29 8.29
CA HIS A 11 4.96 -8.01 7.81
C HIS A 11 4.73 -9.51 7.96
N GLU A 12 4.81 -10.26 6.86
CA GLU A 12 4.71 -11.73 6.85
C GLU A 12 6.09 -12.36 6.57
N PRO A 13 6.40 -13.58 7.05
CA PRO A 13 7.67 -14.23 6.75
C PRO A 13 7.86 -14.48 5.25
N THR A 14 9.07 -14.25 4.75
CA THR A 14 9.46 -14.62 3.39
C THR A 14 9.71 -16.13 3.28
N LYS A 15 9.64 -16.68 2.06
CA LYS A 15 9.95 -18.08 1.74
C LYS A 15 11.20 -18.19 0.86
N GLY A 16 11.74 -19.40 0.72
CA GLY A 16 12.88 -19.65 -0.18
C GLY A 16 14.20 -19.11 0.37
N VAL A 17 15.05 -18.58 -0.52
CA VAL A 17 16.43 -18.17 -0.21
C VAL A 17 16.52 -17.00 0.77
N ASN A 18 15.47 -16.20 0.88
CA ASN A 18 15.43 -15.00 1.73
C ASN A 18 14.71 -15.24 3.07
N LYS A 19 14.26 -16.47 3.36
CA LYS A 19 13.37 -16.76 4.51
C LYS A 19 13.91 -16.31 5.88
N ASP A 20 15.23 -16.29 6.05
CA ASP A 20 15.89 -15.98 7.32
C ASP A 20 16.42 -14.53 7.37
N THR A 21 16.33 -13.79 6.27
CA THR A 21 16.93 -12.45 6.13
C THR A 21 15.93 -11.36 5.79
N LYS A 22 14.76 -11.72 5.28
CA LYS A 22 13.74 -10.76 4.85
C LYS A 22 12.34 -11.13 5.31
N VAL A 23 11.50 -10.11 5.36
CA VAL A 23 10.04 -10.22 5.50
C VAL A 23 9.35 -9.68 4.24
N GLN A 24 8.07 -9.97 4.07
CA GLN A 24 7.22 -9.37 3.07
C GLN A 24 6.44 -8.22 3.70
N ASN A 25 6.29 -7.10 3.00
CA ASN A 25 5.40 -6.02 3.42
C ASN A 25 4.05 -6.17 2.69
N ASN A 26 3.05 -6.68 3.40
CA ASN A 26 1.77 -7.09 2.81
C ASN A 26 0.62 -6.24 3.34
N GLN A 27 -0.31 -5.90 2.45
CA GLN A 27 -1.63 -5.36 2.80
C GLN A 27 -2.66 -6.48 2.61
N LEU A 28 -3.42 -6.75 3.66
CA LEU A 28 -4.45 -7.79 3.70
C LEU A 28 -5.84 -7.16 3.67
N TRP A 29 -6.76 -7.82 2.96
CA TRP A 29 -8.20 -7.59 3.11
C TRP A 29 -8.80 -8.76 3.87
N ILE A 30 -9.40 -8.46 5.02
CA ILE A 30 -10.03 -9.44 5.90
C ILE A 30 -11.53 -9.19 5.85
N SER A 31 -12.29 -10.22 5.47
CA SER A 31 -13.75 -10.14 5.38
C SER A 31 -14.40 -10.12 6.77
N GLU A 32 -15.71 -9.86 6.81
CA GLU A 32 -16.50 -9.90 8.04
C GLU A 32 -16.48 -11.27 8.75
N LEU A 33 -16.10 -12.34 8.03
CA LEU A 33 -15.94 -13.69 8.57
C LEU A 33 -14.53 -13.94 9.16
N GLY A 34 -13.65 -12.94 9.14
CA GLY A 34 -12.26 -13.07 9.59
C GLY A 34 -11.35 -13.80 8.59
N VAL A 35 -11.77 -13.93 7.34
CA VAL A 35 -11.00 -14.62 6.29
C VAL A 35 -10.16 -13.62 5.50
N ILE A 36 -8.89 -13.95 5.24
CA ILE A 36 -8.03 -13.16 4.36
C ILE A 36 -8.41 -13.48 2.91
N GLU A 37 -9.11 -12.57 2.25
CA GLU A 37 -9.57 -12.75 0.87
C GLU A 37 -8.57 -12.22 -0.14
N GLN A 38 -7.83 -11.17 0.22
CA GLN A 38 -6.90 -10.50 -0.67
C GLN A 38 -5.59 -10.21 0.03
N ARG A 39 -4.50 -10.25 -0.74
CA ARG A 39 -3.15 -9.97 -0.27
C ARG A 39 -2.38 -9.28 -1.37
N TYR A 40 -1.88 -8.08 -1.06
CA TYR A 40 -0.98 -7.33 -1.91
C TYR A 40 0.38 -7.21 -1.24
N GLN A 41 1.46 -7.60 -1.92
CA GLN A 41 2.82 -7.40 -1.46
C GLN A 41 3.40 -6.15 -2.10
N LYS A 42 3.95 -5.25 -1.28
CA LYS A 42 4.54 -3.97 -1.71
C LYS A 42 5.55 -4.18 -2.83
N ILE A 43 5.32 -3.53 -3.97
CA ILE A 43 6.17 -3.69 -5.16
C ILE A 43 7.36 -2.72 -5.10
N HIS A 44 7.11 -1.46 -4.70
CA HIS A 44 8.16 -0.45 -4.67
C HIS A 44 8.71 -0.28 -3.24
N LEU A 45 9.88 -0.84 -2.99
CA LEU A 45 10.56 -0.67 -1.70
C LEU A 45 11.19 0.72 -1.58
N PHE A 46 11.19 1.25 -0.36
CA PHE A 46 11.73 2.55 -0.01
C PHE A 46 13.24 2.48 0.18
N ASP A 47 13.95 2.65 -0.93
CA ASP A 47 15.39 2.78 -0.97
C ASP A 47 15.75 4.23 -1.37
N ILE A 48 16.23 5.01 -0.40
CA ILE A 48 16.69 6.38 -0.62
C ILE A 48 18.13 6.57 -0.13
N ASN A 49 18.90 7.30 -0.92
CA ASN A 49 20.24 7.77 -0.57
C ASN A 49 20.30 9.26 -0.81
N ILE A 50 20.06 10.04 0.24
CA ILE A 50 20.11 11.51 0.17
C ILE A 50 21.54 11.95 0.49
N PRO A 51 22.23 12.68 -0.40
CA PRO A 51 23.54 13.25 -0.09
C PRO A 51 23.48 14.08 1.20
N ASN A 52 24.34 13.77 2.18
CA ASN A 52 24.34 14.37 3.51
C ASN A 52 23.02 14.21 4.30
N GLY A 53 22.18 13.24 3.92
CA GLY A 53 20.91 12.92 4.55
C GLY A 53 20.82 11.45 4.97
N PRO A 54 19.62 10.98 5.36
CA PRO A 54 19.44 9.59 5.75
C PRO A 54 19.59 8.64 4.56
N ILE A 55 20.26 7.52 4.81
CA ILE A 55 20.28 6.36 3.93
C ILE A 55 19.27 5.35 4.50
N LEU A 56 18.15 5.16 3.80
CA LEU A 56 17.12 4.20 4.19
C LEU A 56 17.03 3.17 3.07
N GLN A 57 17.21 1.90 3.41
CA GLN A 57 17.20 0.79 2.45
C GLN A 57 16.26 -0.30 2.94
N GLU A 58 14.96 -0.12 2.71
CA GLU A 58 13.93 -1.13 3.03
C GLU A 58 14.27 -2.48 2.39
N SER A 59 14.90 -2.48 1.20
CA SER A 59 15.29 -3.71 0.50
C SER A 59 16.30 -4.59 1.22
N ARG A 60 16.99 -4.10 2.26
CA ARG A 60 17.88 -4.93 3.09
C ARG A 60 17.12 -5.98 3.90
N SER A 61 15.93 -5.64 4.40
CA SER A 61 15.13 -6.47 5.30
C SER A 61 13.76 -6.85 4.73
N VAL A 62 13.36 -6.30 3.58
CA VAL A 62 12.07 -6.57 2.96
C VAL A 62 12.23 -7.13 1.55
N GLU A 63 11.43 -8.13 1.22
CA GLU A 63 11.29 -8.70 -0.12
C GLU A 63 10.21 -7.95 -0.91
N ALA A 64 10.57 -7.49 -2.11
CA ALA A 64 9.64 -6.81 -3.01
C ALA A 64 8.63 -7.79 -3.62
N GLY A 65 7.38 -7.37 -3.70
CA GLY A 65 6.35 -8.02 -4.50
C GLY A 65 6.63 -7.86 -6.00
N ASN A 66 6.05 -8.75 -6.81
CA ASN A 66 6.26 -8.78 -8.25
C ASN A 66 4.95 -8.78 -9.07
N LYS A 67 3.81 -8.49 -8.43
CA LYS A 67 2.49 -8.54 -9.05
C LYS A 67 1.60 -7.40 -8.58
N ILE A 68 0.96 -6.75 -9.54
CA ILE A 68 -0.15 -5.83 -9.27
C ILE A 68 -1.39 -6.68 -9.00
N LEU A 69 -2.01 -6.49 -7.84
CA LEU A 69 -3.25 -7.18 -7.47
C LEU A 69 -4.43 -6.57 -8.26
N CYS A 70 -5.29 -7.41 -8.81
CA CYS A 70 -6.51 -6.93 -9.47
C CYS A 70 -7.44 -6.23 -8.47
N PRO A 71 -7.99 -5.06 -8.80
CA PRO A 71 -8.98 -4.41 -7.95
C PRO A 71 -10.18 -5.31 -7.71
N PHE A 72 -10.66 -5.35 -6.47
CA PHE A 72 -11.72 -6.25 -6.02
C PHE A 72 -12.85 -5.48 -5.31
N PRO A 73 -14.08 -6.00 -5.30
CA PRO A 73 -15.22 -5.32 -4.69
C PRO A 73 -15.02 -5.01 -3.20
N VAL A 74 -15.54 -3.87 -2.74
CA VAL A 74 -15.56 -3.56 -1.29
C VAL A 74 -16.55 -4.42 -0.52
N SER A 75 -17.60 -4.91 -1.19
CA SER A 75 -18.59 -5.86 -0.64
C SER A 75 -19.40 -6.47 -1.78
N ASP A 76 -20.08 -7.59 -1.49
CA ASP A 76 -21.00 -8.25 -2.43
C ASP A 76 -22.20 -7.36 -2.83
N ASN A 77 -22.58 -6.40 -1.97
CA ASN A 77 -23.66 -5.46 -2.25
C ASN A 77 -23.24 -4.31 -3.19
N ALA A 78 -21.95 -4.13 -3.43
CA ALA A 78 -21.40 -3.10 -4.31
C ALA A 78 -20.31 -3.66 -5.25
N PRO A 79 -20.63 -4.66 -6.09
CA PRO A 79 -19.64 -5.38 -6.91
C PRO A 79 -18.91 -4.48 -7.92
N GLY A 80 -19.53 -3.36 -8.29
CA GLY A 80 -18.98 -2.36 -9.20
C GLY A 80 -18.05 -1.34 -8.52
N PHE A 81 -17.96 -1.31 -7.19
CA PHE A 81 -17.11 -0.37 -6.46
C PHE A 81 -15.91 -1.11 -5.88
N LYS A 82 -14.75 -0.93 -6.52
CA LYS A 82 -13.57 -1.76 -6.31
C LYS A 82 -12.44 -1.01 -5.62
N VAL A 83 -11.72 -1.70 -4.75
CA VAL A 83 -10.53 -1.22 -4.07
C VAL A 83 -9.28 -1.72 -4.80
N GLY A 84 -8.31 -0.83 -5.04
CA GLY A 84 -6.98 -1.14 -5.52
C GLY A 84 -5.96 -0.94 -4.39
N PHE A 85 -5.15 -1.96 -4.13
CA PHE A 85 -4.15 -1.94 -3.06
C PHE A 85 -2.81 -1.39 -3.53
N SER A 86 -2.15 -0.65 -2.65
CA SER A 86 -0.82 -0.07 -2.78
C SER A 86 -0.32 0.26 -1.37
N ILE A 87 0.98 0.35 -1.14
CA ILE A 87 1.56 0.56 0.19
C ILE A 87 2.60 1.68 0.13
N CYS A 88 2.41 2.71 0.95
CA CYS A 88 3.39 3.75 1.23
C CYS A 88 4.10 4.30 -0.03
N TYR A 89 5.34 3.88 -0.26
CA TYR A 89 6.21 4.37 -1.33
C TYR A 89 5.64 4.14 -2.74
N ASP A 90 4.73 3.17 -2.90
CA ASP A 90 3.96 2.96 -4.12
C ASP A 90 3.24 4.23 -4.61
N ILE A 91 2.87 5.16 -3.71
CA ILE A 91 2.22 6.41 -4.08
C ILE A 91 3.09 7.29 -4.98
N ARG A 92 4.42 7.11 -4.99
CA ARG A 92 5.32 7.88 -5.86
C ARG A 92 5.33 7.42 -7.31
N PHE A 93 4.73 6.26 -7.61
CA PHE A 93 4.72 5.64 -8.93
C PHE A 93 3.32 5.81 -9.55
N PRO A 94 3.06 6.91 -10.28
CA PRO A 94 1.74 7.20 -10.85
C PRO A 94 1.26 6.10 -11.80
N GLU A 95 2.16 5.34 -12.41
CA GLU A 95 1.88 4.21 -13.31
C GLU A 95 1.08 3.11 -12.59
N LEU A 96 1.35 2.87 -11.30
CA LEU A 96 0.60 1.88 -10.51
C LEU A 96 -0.85 2.34 -10.31
N ALA A 97 -1.07 3.61 -9.97
CA ALA A 97 -2.42 4.18 -9.82
C ALA A 97 -3.18 4.17 -11.14
N ALA A 98 -2.54 4.58 -12.23
CA ALA A 98 -3.10 4.52 -13.57
C ALA A 98 -3.47 3.09 -13.97
N ARG A 99 -2.61 2.12 -13.66
CA ARG A 99 -2.86 0.70 -13.95
C ARG A 99 -4.04 0.15 -13.14
N LEU A 100 -4.10 0.43 -11.83
CA LEU A 100 -5.22 0.03 -10.98
C LEU A 100 -6.54 0.63 -11.46
N ARG A 101 -6.55 1.90 -11.88
CA ARG A 101 -7.74 2.52 -12.48
C ARG A 101 -8.14 1.87 -13.81
N GLN A 102 -7.20 1.59 -14.70
CA GLN A 102 -7.48 0.86 -15.95
C GLN A 102 -8.08 -0.52 -15.70
N MET A 103 -7.73 -1.15 -14.57
CA MET A 103 -8.30 -2.44 -14.13
C MET A 103 -9.65 -2.28 -13.40
N GLY A 104 -10.16 -1.05 -13.26
CA GLY A 104 -11.48 -0.75 -12.72
C GLY A 104 -11.52 -0.37 -11.24
N ALA A 105 -10.41 0.06 -10.63
CA ALA A 105 -10.44 0.58 -9.27
C ALA A 105 -11.28 1.87 -9.17
N ASN A 106 -11.96 2.03 -8.03
CA ASN A 106 -12.68 3.26 -7.63
C ASN A 106 -12.08 3.87 -6.37
N ILE A 107 -11.41 3.06 -5.55
CA ILE A 107 -10.65 3.47 -4.37
C ILE A 107 -9.21 2.99 -4.56
N LEU A 108 -8.24 3.83 -4.23
CA LEU A 108 -6.84 3.45 -4.07
C LEU A 108 -6.45 3.62 -2.60
N THR A 109 -5.82 2.60 -2.02
CA THR A 109 -5.30 2.68 -0.65
C THR A 109 -3.80 2.87 -0.63
N TYR A 110 -3.29 3.67 0.30
CA TYR A 110 -1.86 3.80 0.60
C TYR A 110 -1.62 3.80 2.11
N PRO A 111 -1.85 2.68 2.83
CA PRO A 111 -1.37 2.54 4.20
C PRO A 111 0.14 2.83 4.28
N SER A 112 0.54 3.69 5.21
CA SER A 112 1.87 4.29 5.17
C SER A 112 2.50 4.60 6.52
N ALA A 113 3.83 4.67 6.51
CA ALA A 113 4.67 5.19 7.57
C ALA A 113 5.65 6.20 6.95
N PHE A 114 5.16 7.38 6.60
CA PHE A 114 6.01 8.43 6.01
C PHE A 114 6.95 9.00 7.06
N THR A 115 8.18 9.32 6.67
CA THR A 115 9.07 10.10 7.56
C THR A 115 8.55 11.53 7.66
N THR A 116 8.67 12.17 8.82
CA THR A 116 8.06 13.49 9.11
C THR A 116 8.38 14.54 8.05
N LYS A 117 9.67 14.75 7.73
CA LYS A 117 10.10 15.72 6.71
C LYS A 117 9.54 15.41 5.32
N THR A 118 9.46 14.12 4.97
CA THR A 118 8.90 13.69 3.68
C THR A 118 7.38 13.85 3.66
N GLY A 119 6.73 13.59 4.79
CA GLY A 119 5.29 13.75 4.98
C GLY A 119 4.85 15.18 4.82
N GLU A 120 5.51 16.10 5.52
CA GLU A 120 5.26 17.55 5.43
C GLU A 120 5.33 18.08 4.00
N ALA A 121 6.28 17.59 3.21
CA ALA A 121 6.52 18.09 1.85
C ALA A 121 5.69 17.41 0.75
N HIS A 122 5.23 16.17 0.94
CA HIS A 122 4.71 15.36 -0.16
C HIS A 122 3.42 14.59 0.12
N TRP A 123 3.05 14.37 1.38
CA TRP A 123 1.98 13.42 1.72
C TRP A 123 0.64 13.80 1.08
N LEU A 124 0.24 15.05 1.26
CA LEU A 124 -1.05 15.55 0.78
C LEU A 124 -1.03 15.79 -0.74
N GLU A 125 0.08 16.30 -1.27
CA GLU A 125 0.29 16.56 -2.69
C GLU A 125 0.20 15.26 -3.50
N LEU A 126 0.90 14.22 -3.07
CA LEU A 126 0.87 12.91 -3.73
C LEU A 126 -0.53 12.30 -3.64
N GLY A 127 -1.17 12.33 -2.46
CA GLY A 127 -2.54 11.83 -2.30
C GLY A 127 -3.55 12.52 -3.22
N ARG A 128 -3.51 13.85 -3.29
CA ARG A 128 -4.38 14.65 -4.18
C ARG A 128 -4.09 14.38 -5.64
N ALA A 129 -2.82 14.32 -6.05
CA ALA A 129 -2.46 14.00 -7.43
C ALA A 129 -3.00 12.63 -7.84
N ARG A 130 -2.84 11.60 -7.00
CA ARG A 130 -3.40 10.27 -7.28
C ARG A 130 -4.93 10.30 -7.37
N ALA A 131 -5.62 11.01 -6.49
CA ALA A 131 -7.07 11.11 -6.54
C ALA A 131 -7.56 11.79 -7.83
N ILE A 132 -6.94 12.89 -8.21
CA ILE A 132 -7.32 13.68 -9.39
C ILE A 132 -7.05 12.90 -10.68
N ASP A 133 -5.81 12.46 -10.88
CA ASP A 133 -5.39 11.84 -12.16
C ASP A 133 -6.05 10.49 -12.39
N SER A 134 -6.24 9.70 -11.33
CA SER A 134 -6.90 8.39 -11.41
C SER A 134 -8.42 8.47 -11.28
N GLN A 135 -8.99 9.63 -10.93
CA GLN A 135 -10.40 9.84 -10.60
C GLN A 135 -10.95 8.79 -9.61
N CYS A 136 -10.12 8.40 -8.65
CA CYS A 136 -10.45 7.47 -7.58
C CYS A 136 -10.52 8.21 -6.24
N TYR A 137 -11.28 7.66 -5.30
CA TYR A 137 -11.06 7.99 -3.90
C TYR A 137 -9.68 7.49 -3.47
N VAL A 138 -8.99 8.25 -2.62
CA VAL A 138 -7.68 7.88 -2.09
C VAL A 138 -7.76 7.81 -0.57
N VAL A 139 -7.42 6.65 -0.01
CA VAL A 139 -7.44 6.38 1.44
C VAL A 139 -6.01 6.12 1.91
N MET A 140 -5.49 6.98 2.80
CA MET A 140 -4.10 6.91 3.24
C MET A 140 -4.04 6.79 4.77
N ALA A 141 -4.32 5.60 5.30
CA ALA A 141 -4.13 5.33 6.73
C ALA A 141 -2.64 5.44 7.08
N ALA A 142 -2.28 6.21 8.12
CA ALA A 142 -0.89 6.51 8.41
C ALA A 142 -0.52 6.21 9.86
N GLN A 143 0.74 5.81 10.07
CA GLN A 143 1.37 5.85 11.39
C GLN A 143 1.63 7.31 11.82
N CYS A 144 1.58 7.56 13.12
CA CYS A 144 1.89 8.84 13.72
C CYS A 144 2.63 8.64 15.06
N GLY A 145 3.25 9.70 15.56
CA GLY A 145 4.02 9.67 16.80
C GLY A 145 5.50 9.35 16.59
N GLU A 146 6.20 9.12 17.69
CA GLU A 146 7.61 8.74 17.71
C GLU A 146 7.75 7.22 17.59
N HIS A 147 8.75 6.77 16.83
CA HIS A 147 9.12 5.37 16.71
C HIS A 147 10.49 5.18 17.38
N ASP A 148 10.59 4.18 18.24
CA ASP A 148 11.84 3.76 18.91
C ASP A 148 12.84 3.10 17.94
#